data_AF-A0A371JBK9-F1
#
_entry.id   AF-A0A371JBK9-F1
#
_cell.length_a   1.000
_cell.length_b   1.000
_cell.length_c   1.000
_cell.angle_alpha   90.00
_cell.angle_beta   90.00
_cell.angle_gamma   90.00
#
_symmetry.space_group_name_H-M   'P 1'
#
loop_
_entity.id
_entity.type
_entity.pdbx_description
1 polymer ?
#
loop_
_entity_poly.entity_id
_entity_poly.type
_entity_poly.pdbx_seq_one_letter_code
_entity_poly.pdbx_strand_id
1 'polypeptide(L)'
;MGKIVIPKHSADVKEMEAVLKIHYDANDWVKGPDYKRKLKSIIGDDQYSSSYPKKAQIPSYFGFLECKISPGGKITERKITDSGKKMYEAIINNTREQRQELLMDALEKIVFGRNNGGCASSNSDLDAPNLILRCVLDTGYCTTKEYAFLIWSLNDNGKKYYQVLNEIIKARSSGGIILPNNIPDYTDWKPVLALVRWGFLIKGEDESRIMIHPEVLERYPERLNKIKIYNVDKFEDDDNELIVDEDTLEQNENRADSSVFKPFKLNESTIEQIETGHIYEDITLVEQQHIFPGDNVLFVDKMVSRLLAYYSYHIKTIVVNDTKCEIDIECQQAINVAAEDKILKALQEEDIKNSSRLLVELLKKIFAYEMSEENIKSVNNNKDIEPMNLLIRSLLKLNTLSTEELNFLLFGMIEGNRNFTDIIEEITNKRSGKELLHENFNTQAYNKLDFIKQCENNGFFDFEIIDGQIQMVINSTVREHYEKRLSRLAIYAVDIIKVNTDQENQNSLHIPKVIKAVFFDRIIEEQGNSDNLTLDMGMQATNYEQGDYGVLVNSEITQLVYPFVYQIETIDREQIVLAKRLVINDKGEEIILKRLKENE
;
A
#
# COMPACT_ATOMS: atom_id res chain seq x y z
N MET A 1 19.38 -7.77 4.19
CA MET A 1 17.97 -8.09 4.05
C MET A 1 17.73 -9.59 4.18
N GLY A 2 16.53 -10.00 4.58
CA GLY A 2 16.13 -11.39 4.60
C GLY A 2 16.23 -12.12 3.25
N LYS A 3 16.45 -13.44 3.28
CA LYS A 3 16.71 -14.27 2.10
C LYS A 3 15.43 -14.48 1.29
N ILE A 4 15.38 -14.09 0.03
CA ILE A 4 14.28 -14.50 -0.86
C ILE A 4 14.54 -15.86 -1.53
N VAL A 5 13.53 -16.73 -1.54
CA VAL A 5 13.58 -18.02 -2.26
C VAL A 5 12.38 -18.14 -3.17
N ILE A 6 12.64 -18.22 -4.47
CA ILE A 6 11.63 -18.45 -5.51
C ILE A 6 11.72 -19.93 -5.95
N PRO A 7 10.61 -20.67 -6.07
CA PRO A 7 10.63 -22.05 -6.57
C PRO A 7 11.26 -22.16 -7.97
N LYS A 8 12.15 -23.14 -8.15
CA LYS A 8 12.93 -23.32 -9.40
C LYS A 8 12.65 -24.61 -10.17
N HIS A 9 11.84 -25.52 -9.62
CA HIS A 9 11.84 -26.89 -10.13
C HIS A 9 10.96 -27.10 -11.36
N SER A 10 9.66 -27.34 -11.20
CA SER A 10 8.80 -27.62 -12.33
C SER A 10 7.62 -26.67 -12.38
N ALA A 11 7.44 -26.06 -13.55
CA ALA A 11 6.21 -25.41 -13.95
C ALA A 11 5.49 -26.23 -15.04
N ASP A 12 5.91 -27.48 -15.31
CA ASP A 12 5.31 -28.32 -16.36
C ASP A 12 3.83 -28.60 -16.05
N VAL A 13 2.96 -28.39 -17.05
CA VAL A 13 1.51 -28.47 -16.84
C VAL A 13 1.11 -29.89 -16.44
N LYS A 14 1.66 -30.92 -17.09
CA LYS A 14 1.33 -32.32 -16.78
C LYS A 14 1.84 -32.71 -15.40
N GLU A 15 3.03 -32.23 -15.03
CA GLU A 15 3.55 -32.48 -13.69
C GLU A 15 2.73 -31.77 -12.61
N MET A 16 2.35 -30.50 -12.81
CA MET A 16 1.51 -29.75 -11.87
C MET A 16 0.12 -30.36 -11.74
N GLU A 17 -0.50 -30.79 -12.85
CA GLU A 17 -1.76 -31.51 -12.87
C GLU A 17 -1.65 -32.83 -12.10
N ALA A 18 -0.60 -33.62 -12.35
CA ALA A 18 -0.35 -34.87 -11.63
C ALA A 18 -0.21 -34.65 -10.12
N VAL A 19 0.48 -33.57 -9.71
CA VAL A 19 0.57 -33.19 -8.29
C VAL A 19 -0.82 -32.93 -7.72
N LEU A 20 -1.61 -32.06 -8.35
CA LEU A 20 -2.95 -31.72 -7.86
C LEU A 20 -3.84 -32.96 -7.81
N LYS A 21 -3.84 -33.79 -8.85
CA LYS A 21 -4.59 -35.04 -8.93
C LYS A 21 -4.30 -35.97 -7.75
N ILE A 22 -3.02 -36.20 -7.43
CA ILE A 22 -2.63 -37.11 -6.33
C ILE A 22 -3.27 -36.70 -5.00
N HIS A 23 -3.33 -35.39 -4.74
CA HIS A 23 -3.88 -34.87 -3.49
C HIS A 23 -5.40 -34.73 -3.56
N TYR A 24 -5.96 -34.45 -4.74
CA TYR A 24 -7.41 -34.46 -4.99
C TYR A 24 -8.00 -35.84 -4.74
N ASP A 25 -7.43 -36.89 -5.34
CA ASP A 25 -7.87 -38.29 -5.18
C ASP A 25 -7.75 -38.75 -3.71
N ALA A 26 -6.73 -38.28 -2.99
CA ALA A 26 -6.55 -38.62 -1.59
C ALA A 26 -7.56 -37.90 -0.68
N ASN A 27 -7.90 -36.64 -1.01
CA ASN A 27 -8.73 -35.73 -0.23
C ASN A 27 -8.34 -35.65 1.26
N ASP A 28 -7.08 -35.95 1.57
CA ASP A 28 -6.51 -35.97 2.92
C ASP A 28 -4.98 -35.78 2.84
N TRP A 29 -4.31 -35.77 3.98
CA TRP A 29 -2.87 -35.66 4.09
C TRP A 29 -2.12 -36.80 3.38
N VAL A 30 -1.25 -36.42 2.43
CA VAL A 30 -0.37 -37.34 1.70
C VAL A 30 1.06 -37.20 2.22
N LYS A 31 1.62 -38.31 2.69
CA LYS A 31 3.02 -38.38 3.17
C LYS A 31 4.01 -38.36 2.01
N GLY A 32 5.18 -37.76 2.24
CA GLY A 32 6.25 -37.62 1.23
C GLY A 32 6.60 -38.91 0.46
N PRO A 33 6.79 -40.07 1.11
CA PRO A 33 7.07 -41.33 0.41
C PRO A 33 5.94 -41.79 -0.51
N ASP A 34 4.69 -41.68 -0.07
CA ASP A 34 3.52 -42.08 -0.87
C ASP A 34 3.29 -41.15 -2.05
N TYR A 35 3.41 -39.84 -1.84
CA TYR A 35 3.38 -38.85 -2.90
C TYR A 35 4.41 -39.17 -3.98
N LYS A 36 5.67 -39.43 -3.58
CA LYS A 36 6.75 -39.74 -4.51
C LYS A 36 6.49 -41.00 -5.33
N ARG A 37 5.97 -42.05 -4.70
CA ARG A 37 5.61 -43.30 -5.38
C ARG A 37 4.49 -43.08 -6.40
N LYS A 38 3.41 -42.38 -6.01
CA LYS A 38 2.29 -42.06 -6.91
C LYS A 38 2.72 -41.16 -8.07
N LEU A 39 3.56 -40.16 -7.82
CA LEU A 39 4.03 -39.26 -8.86
C LEU A 39 4.87 -39.99 -9.90
N LYS A 40 5.81 -40.84 -9.47
CA LYS A 40 6.61 -41.68 -10.37
C LYS A 40 5.77 -42.55 -11.28
N SER A 41 4.65 -43.09 -10.79
CA SER A 41 3.75 -43.89 -11.63
C SER A 41 2.98 -43.07 -12.69
N ILE A 42 2.88 -41.74 -12.53
CA ILE A 42 2.15 -40.87 -13.47
C ILE A 42 3.10 -40.26 -14.49
N ILE A 43 4.25 -39.74 -14.05
CA ILE A 43 5.15 -38.94 -14.90
C ILE A 43 6.45 -39.67 -15.30
N GLY A 44 6.64 -40.92 -14.88
CA GLY A 44 7.87 -41.68 -15.06
C GLY A 44 8.82 -41.61 -13.87
N ASP A 45 9.79 -42.53 -13.82
CA ASP A 45 10.77 -42.67 -12.74
C ASP A 45 12.23 -42.39 -13.16
N ASP A 46 12.42 -41.83 -14.36
CA ASP A 46 13.68 -41.53 -15.04
C ASP A 46 14.48 -40.38 -14.41
N GLN A 47 13.81 -39.47 -13.69
CA GLN A 47 14.45 -38.33 -13.04
C GLN A 47 15.09 -38.68 -11.69
N TYR A 48 16.01 -37.81 -11.22
CA TYR A 48 16.61 -37.95 -9.89
C TYR A 48 15.56 -38.02 -8.78
N SER A 49 15.76 -38.99 -7.88
CA SER A 49 14.86 -39.30 -6.77
C SER A 49 14.55 -38.09 -5.86
N SER A 50 15.48 -37.13 -5.76
CA SER A 50 15.34 -35.89 -4.99
C SER A 50 14.50 -34.81 -5.68
N SER A 51 14.22 -34.94 -6.99
CA SER A 51 13.45 -33.96 -7.78
C SER A 51 11.94 -34.10 -7.61
N TYR A 52 11.42 -35.32 -7.40
CA TYR A 52 9.97 -35.56 -7.28
C TYR A 52 9.28 -34.77 -6.16
N PRO A 53 9.82 -34.73 -4.91
CA PRO A 53 9.26 -33.90 -3.85
C PRO A 53 9.11 -32.43 -4.22
N LYS A 54 10.02 -31.92 -5.07
CA LYS A 54 10.10 -30.50 -5.46
C LYS A 54 9.08 -30.11 -6.54
N LYS A 55 8.50 -31.08 -7.25
CA LYS A 55 7.44 -30.81 -8.25
C LYS A 55 6.15 -30.28 -7.62
N ALA A 56 5.94 -30.50 -6.33
CA ALA A 56 4.82 -29.92 -5.58
C ALA A 56 5.05 -28.46 -5.17
N GLN A 57 6.23 -27.89 -5.39
CA GLN A 57 6.53 -26.54 -4.91
C GLN A 57 5.63 -25.48 -5.54
N ILE A 58 5.40 -25.50 -6.86
CA ILE A 58 4.55 -24.48 -7.51
C ILE A 58 3.09 -24.57 -7.04
N PRO A 59 2.42 -25.74 -7.03
CA PRO A 59 1.08 -25.85 -6.45
C PRO A 59 1.02 -25.42 -4.97
N SER A 60 2.04 -25.76 -4.17
CA SER A 60 2.11 -25.30 -2.77
C SER A 60 2.37 -23.79 -2.66
N TYR A 61 3.12 -23.22 -3.60
CA TYR A 61 3.50 -21.80 -3.62
C TYR A 61 2.29 -20.90 -3.81
N PHE A 62 1.38 -21.29 -4.70
CA PHE A 62 0.10 -20.60 -4.94
C PHE A 62 -1.03 -21.02 -3.96
N GLY A 63 -0.70 -21.73 -2.87
CA GLY A 63 -1.69 -22.07 -1.83
C GLY A 63 -2.71 -23.15 -2.22
N PHE A 64 -2.48 -23.89 -3.31
CA PHE A 64 -3.35 -25.02 -3.70
C PHE A 64 -3.09 -26.27 -2.87
N LEU A 65 -1.96 -26.32 -2.16
CA LEU A 65 -1.63 -27.38 -1.21
C LEU A 65 -1.22 -26.77 0.12
N GLU A 66 -1.84 -27.24 1.20
CA GLU A 66 -1.38 -27.00 2.57
C GLU A 66 -0.21 -27.94 2.89
N CYS A 67 0.78 -27.46 3.63
CA CYS A 67 1.99 -28.20 3.95
C CYS A 67 2.20 -28.28 5.47
N LYS A 68 2.46 -29.48 6.00
CA LYS A 68 3.06 -29.61 7.35
C LYS A 68 4.56 -29.42 7.24
N ILE A 69 5.07 -28.37 7.87
CA ILE A 69 6.49 -28.00 7.87
C ILE A 69 7.07 -28.34 9.25
N SER A 70 8.13 -29.13 9.28
CA SER A 70 8.85 -29.41 10.53
C SER A 70 9.65 -28.18 11.00
N PRO A 71 10.10 -28.13 12.27
CA PRO A 71 10.95 -27.04 12.76
C PRO A 71 12.24 -26.81 11.95
N GLY A 72 12.71 -27.81 11.21
CA GLY A 72 13.85 -27.72 10.29
C GLY A 72 13.49 -27.32 8.86
N GLY A 73 12.28 -26.80 8.61
CA GLY A 73 11.82 -26.36 7.29
C GLY A 73 11.51 -27.48 6.29
N LYS A 74 11.41 -28.74 6.75
CA LYS A 74 11.13 -29.89 5.87
C LYS A 74 9.63 -30.14 5.79
N ILE A 75 9.11 -30.25 4.57
CA ILE A 75 7.71 -30.62 4.33
C ILE A 75 7.54 -32.12 4.52
N THR A 76 6.71 -32.52 5.48
CA THR A 76 6.46 -33.92 5.82
C THR A 76 5.23 -34.49 5.10
N GLU A 77 4.17 -33.69 5.05
CA GLU A 77 2.86 -34.04 4.50
C GLU A 77 2.26 -32.86 3.76
N ARG A 78 1.38 -33.15 2.79
CA ARG A 78 0.61 -32.15 2.06
C ARG A 78 -0.85 -32.54 1.96
N LYS A 79 -1.75 -31.57 1.96
CA LYS A 79 -3.18 -31.78 1.72
C LYS A 79 -3.67 -30.79 0.68
N ILE A 80 -4.60 -31.21 -0.17
CA ILE A 80 -5.23 -30.29 -1.14
C ILE A 80 -6.15 -29.31 -0.41
N THR A 81 -6.04 -28.02 -0.73
CA THR A 81 -6.95 -26.99 -0.22
C THR A 81 -8.23 -26.96 -1.07
N ASP A 82 -9.26 -26.24 -0.61
CA ASP A 82 -10.47 -26.09 -1.42
C ASP A 82 -10.22 -25.29 -2.70
N SER A 83 -9.35 -24.27 -2.67
CA SER A 83 -8.87 -23.59 -3.89
C SER A 83 -8.10 -24.56 -4.80
N GLY A 84 -7.29 -25.45 -4.23
CA GLY A 84 -6.57 -26.48 -4.99
C GLY A 84 -7.48 -27.49 -5.68
N LYS A 85 -8.59 -27.89 -5.04
CA LYS A 85 -9.62 -28.74 -5.66
C LYS A 85 -10.27 -28.04 -6.85
N LYS A 86 -10.72 -26.81 -6.66
CA LYS A 86 -11.30 -25.98 -7.72
C LYS A 86 -10.29 -25.77 -8.87
N MET A 87 -9.01 -25.59 -8.55
CA MET A 87 -7.96 -25.41 -9.56
C MET A 87 -7.78 -26.68 -10.38
N TYR A 88 -7.75 -27.85 -9.74
CA TYR A 88 -7.68 -29.14 -10.43
C TYR A 88 -8.89 -29.34 -11.35
N GLU A 89 -10.09 -29.08 -10.86
CA GLU A 89 -11.35 -29.16 -11.62
C GLU A 89 -11.34 -28.21 -12.83
N ALA A 90 -10.88 -26.97 -12.65
CA ALA A 90 -10.75 -26.00 -13.73
C ALA A 90 -9.68 -26.39 -14.78
N ILE A 91 -8.64 -27.13 -14.38
CA ILE A 91 -7.65 -27.69 -15.32
C ILE A 91 -8.29 -28.80 -16.16
N ILE A 92 -8.91 -29.80 -15.54
CA ILE A 92 -9.49 -30.96 -16.27
C ILE A 92 -10.69 -30.57 -17.14
N ASN A 93 -11.45 -29.55 -16.73
CA ASN A 93 -12.58 -29.01 -17.51
C ASN A 93 -12.15 -27.94 -18.52
N ASN A 94 -10.84 -27.67 -18.63
CA ASN A 94 -10.25 -26.63 -19.47
C ASN A 94 -10.90 -25.24 -19.31
N THR A 95 -11.29 -24.86 -18.11
CA THR A 95 -11.98 -23.60 -17.82
C THR A 95 -10.98 -22.50 -17.46
N ARG A 96 -10.53 -21.71 -18.46
CA ARG A 96 -9.54 -20.63 -18.26
C ARG A 96 -9.99 -19.59 -17.25
N GLU A 97 -11.24 -19.15 -17.34
CA GLU A 97 -11.84 -18.15 -16.43
C GLU A 97 -11.71 -18.56 -14.96
N GLN A 98 -12.10 -19.79 -14.63
CA GLN A 98 -11.98 -20.30 -13.26
C GLN A 98 -10.52 -20.39 -12.80
N ARG A 99 -9.59 -20.77 -13.67
CA ARG A 99 -8.16 -20.75 -13.33
C ARG A 99 -7.67 -19.34 -13.05
N GLN A 100 -8.08 -18.37 -13.86
CA GLN A 100 -7.72 -16.96 -13.69
C GLN A 100 -8.27 -16.40 -12.38
N GLU A 101 -9.53 -16.70 -12.03
CA GLU A 101 -10.13 -16.32 -10.73
C GLU A 101 -9.34 -16.88 -9.55
N LEU A 102 -9.06 -18.18 -9.56
CA LEU A 102 -8.32 -18.84 -8.48
C LEU A 102 -6.88 -18.32 -8.34
N LEU A 103 -6.26 -17.92 -9.45
CA LEU A 103 -4.95 -17.29 -9.43
C LEU A 103 -5.02 -15.86 -8.92
N MET A 104 -6.06 -15.10 -9.29
CA MET A 104 -6.28 -13.75 -8.75
C MET A 104 -6.43 -13.81 -7.23
N ASP A 105 -7.28 -14.72 -6.73
CA ASP A 105 -7.42 -15.01 -5.30
C ASP A 105 -6.08 -15.36 -4.63
N ALA A 106 -5.27 -16.19 -5.28
CA ALA A 106 -3.96 -16.56 -4.75
C ALA A 106 -3.00 -15.35 -4.70
N LEU A 107 -3.00 -14.53 -5.74
CA LEU A 107 -2.15 -13.33 -5.84
C LEU A 107 -2.50 -12.27 -4.80
N GLU A 108 -3.75 -12.20 -4.36
CA GLU A 108 -4.19 -11.32 -3.28
C GLU A 108 -3.87 -11.89 -1.90
N LYS A 109 -4.24 -13.15 -1.66
CA LYS A 109 -4.36 -13.71 -0.30
C LYS A 109 -3.12 -14.49 0.14
N ILE A 110 -2.37 -15.06 -0.79
CA ILE A 110 -1.21 -15.89 -0.44
C ILE A 110 0.02 -15.00 -0.23
N VAL A 111 0.71 -15.23 0.88
CA VAL A 111 2.03 -14.67 1.16
C VAL A 111 3.08 -15.48 0.39
N PHE A 112 3.79 -14.85 -0.55
CA PHE A 112 4.76 -15.50 -1.44
C PHE A 112 6.22 -15.43 -0.94
N GLY A 113 6.40 -15.32 0.38
CA GLY A 113 7.68 -15.24 1.07
C GLY A 113 7.73 -16.16 2.30
N ARG A 114 7.75 -15.57 3.49
CA ARG A 114 7.79 -16.29 4.77
C ARG A 114 6.61 -17.26 4.92
N ASN A 115 6.86 -18.40 5.56
CA ASN A 115 5.85 -19.42 5.90
C ASN A 115 5.10 -20.06 4.71
N ASN A 116 5.61 -19.91 3.49
CA ASN A 116 4.99 -20.50 2.31
C ASN A 116 5.52 -21.92 2.02
N GLY A 117 4.62 -22.89 1.84
CA GLY A 117 4.96 -24.30 1.59
C GLY A 117 5.72 -24.57 0.28
N GLY A 118 5.65 -23.67 -0.69
CA GLY A 118 6.46 -23.73 -1.92
C GLY A 118 7.91 -23.30 -1.71
N CYS A 119 8.18 -22.47 -0.70
CA CYS A 119 9.48 -21.85 -0.44
C CYS A 119 9.78 -21.70 1.06
N ALA A 120 9.69 -22.79 1.82
CA ALA A 120 9.77 -22.77 3.29
C ALA A 120 11.05 -22.13 3.90
N SER A 121 12.10 -21.90 3.12
CA SER A 121 13.33 -21.21 3.56
C SER A 121 13.44 -19.74 3.11
N SER A 122 12.38 -19.20 2.52
CA SER A 122 12.25 -17.78 2.20
C SER A 122 11.96 -16.98 3.46
N ASN A 123 12.64 -15.85 3.62
CA ASN A 123 12.52 -14.89 4.71
C ASN A 123 12.44 -13.45 4.16
N SER A 124 11.61 -13.20 3.15
CA SER A 124 11.53 -11.90 2.47
C SER A 124 10.18 -11.23 2.66
N ASP A 125 10.22 -9.89 2.82
CA ASP A 125 9.05 -9.02 2.75
C ASP A 125 8.51 -8.89 1.32
N LEU A 126 9.31 -9.21 0.29
CA LEU A 126 8.96 -8.99 -1.11
C LEU A 126 8.04 -10.09 -1.66
N ASP A 127 6.99 -9.68 -2.33
CA ASP A 127 6.07 -10.55 -3.05
C ASP A 127 6.51 -10.71 -4.51
N ALA A 128 7.19 -11.81 -4.80
CA ALA A 128 7.82 -11.99 -6.10
C ALA A 128 6.80 -12.08 -7.26
N PRO A 129 5.69 -12.85 -7.17
CA PRO A 129 4.67 -12.87 -8.22
C PRO A 129 3.96 -11.54 -8.43
N ASN A 130 3.63 -10.80 -7.36
CA ASN A 130 2.96 -9.51 -7.54
C ASN A 130 3.91 -8.43 -8.07
N LEU A 131 5.21 -8.55 -7.84
CA LEU A 131 6.20 -7.61 -8.36
C LEU A 131 6.24 -7.59 -9.90
N ILE A 132 6.12 -8.76 -10.56
CA ILE A 132 6.01 -8.79 -12.02
C ILE A 132 4.71 -8.14 -12.49
N LEU A 133 3.59 -8.41 -11.82
CA LEU A 133 2.29 -7.83 -12.16
C LEU A 133 2.32 -6.31 -12.05
N ARG A 134 2.86 -5.77 -10.95
CA ARG A 134 3.00 -4.33 -10.77
C ARG A 134 3.90 -3.72 -11.83
N CYS A 135 5.03 -4.36 -12.18
CA CYS A 135 5.89 -3.93 -13.28
C CYS A 135 5.13 -3.88 -14.63
N VAL A 136 4.36 -4.93 -14.95
CA VAL A 136 3.56 -5.01 -16.18
C VAL A 136 2.46 -3.94 -16.20
N LEU A 137 1.78 -3.72 -15.08
CA LEU A 137 0.75 -2.67 -14.95
C LEU A 137 1.35 -1.28 -15.15
N ASP A 138 2.53 -1.02 -14.58
CA ASP A 138 3.17 0.29 -14.65
C ASP A 138 3.92 0.55 -15.97
N THR A 139 4.35 -0.50 -16.69
CA THR A 139 5.25 -0.37 -17.86
C THR A 139 4.84 -1.15 -19.11
N GLY A 140 3.67 -1.80 -19.11
CA GLY A 140 3.13 -2.56 -20.24
C GLY A 140 3.60 -4.01 -20.35
N TYR A 141 4.86 -4.29 -20.00
CA TYR A 141 5.43 -5.62 -20.00
C TYR A 141 6.58 -5.74 -19.00
N CYS A 142 7.03 -6.95 -18.74
CA CYS A 142 8.24 -7.21 -17.97
C CYS A 142 9.02 -8.37 -18.59
N THR A 143 10.33 -8.19 -18.80
CA THR A 143 11.19 -9.27 -19.26
C THR A 143 11.76 -10.09 -18.11
N THR A 144 12.27 -11.28 -18.38
CA THR A 144 12.95 -12.10 -17.35
C THR A 144 14.14 -11.38 -16.70
N LYS A 145 14.88 -10.57 -17.48
CA LYS A 145 16.02 -9.80 -16.96
C LYS A 145 15.56 -8.64 -16.08
N GLU A 146 14.51 -7.93 -16.48
CA GLU A 146 13.90 -6.86 -15.69
C GLU A 146 13.34 -7.40 -14.37
N TYR A 147 12.65 -8.53 -14.41
CA TYR A 147 12.18 -9.22 -13.21
C TYR A 147 13.32 -9.61 -12.27
N ALA A 148 14.37 -10.25 -12.79
CA ALA A 148 15.53 -10.63 -11.97
C ALA A 148 16.20 -9.40 -11.33
N PHE A 149 16.30 -8.31 -12.10
CA PHE A 149 16.84 -7.04 -11.63
C PHE A 149 15.97 -6.36 -10.57
N LEU A 150 14.63 -6.42 -10.71
CA LEU A 150 13.68 -5.96 -9.70
C LEU A 150 13.88 -6.70 -8.38
N ILE A 151 13.87 -8.03 -8.42
CA ILE A 151 14.04 -8.86 -7.21
C ILE A 151 15.36 -8.55 -6.52
N TRP A 152 16.47 -8.54 -7.25
CA TRP A 152 17.78 -8.23 -6.69
C TRP A 152 17.86 -6.81 -6.14
N SER A 153 17.35 -5.82 -6.88
CA SER A 153 17.43 -4.43 -6.45
C SER A 153 16.62 -4.17 -5.18
N LEU A 154 15.40 -4.72 -5.10
CA LEU A 154 14.52 -4.51 -3.95
C LEU A 154 14.94 -5.38 -2.76
N ASN A 155 15.22 -6.67 -2.96
CA ASN A 155 15.50 -7.61 -1.88
C ASN A 155 16.97 -7.60 -1.43
N ASP A 156 17.92 -7.50 -2.35
CA ASP A 156 19.33 -7.70 -1.99
C ASP A 156 20.04 -6.36 -1.75
N ASN A 157 19.61 -5.30 -2.44
CA ASN A 157 20.18 -3.95 -2.29
C ASN A 157 19.29 -2.97 -1.53
N GLY A 158 18.03 -3.33 -1.23
CA GLY A 158 17.08 -2.47 -0.53
C GLY A 158 16.66 -1.20 -1.27
N LYS A 159 16.85 -1.15 -2.59
CA LYS A 159 16.35 -0.05 -3.43
C LYS A 159 14.82 0.00 -3.40
N LYS A 160 14.29 1.17 -3.69
CA LYS A 160 12.83 1.42 -3.72
C LYS A 160 12.26 1.11 -5.09
N TYR A 161 11.01 0.64 -5.13
CA TYR A 161 10.33 0.22 -6.34
C TYR A 161 10.36 1.29 -7.44
N TYR A 162 9.95 2.53 -7.14
CA TYR A 162 9.89 3.57 -8.17
C TYR A 162 11.26 4.06 -8.64
N GLN A 163 12.29 3.95 -7.80
CA GLN A 163 13.67 4.19 -8.23
C GLN A 163 14.12 3.16 -9.27
N VAL A 164 13.85 1.88 -8.99
CA VAL A 164 14.23 0.77 -9.89
C VAL A 164 13.40 0.76 -11.16
N LEU A 165 12.10 1.10 -11.07
CA LEU A 165 11.23 1.24 -12.24
C LEU A 165 11.78 2.26 -13.24
N ASN A 166 12.23 3.42 -12.74
CA ASN A 166 12.86 4.44 -13.57
C ASN A 166 14.18 3.96 -14.21
N GLU A 167 14.97 3.15 -13.50
CA GLU A 167 16.18 2.52 -14.06
C GLU A 167 15.83 1.57 -15.21
N ILE A 168 14.77 0.76 -15.06
CA ILE A 168 14.28 -0.15 -16.10
C ILE A 168 13.81 0.60 -17.34
N ILE A 169 12.96 1.61 -17.16
CA ILE A 169 12.43 2.42 -18.26
C ILE A 169 13.58 3.08 -19.04
N LYS A 170 14.57 3.65 -18.35
CA LYS A 170 15.76 4.23 -19.00
C LYS A 170 16.57 3.18 -19.74
N ALA A 171 16.76 2.00 -19.14
CA ALA A 171 17.56 0.94 -19.74
C ALA A 171 16.94 0.38 -21.03
N ARG A 172 15.61 0.36 -21.16
CA ARG A 172 14.93 -0.07 -22.41
C ARG A 172 15.42 0.71 -23.63
N SER A 173 15.58 2.03 -23.49
CA SER A 173 16.09 2.91 -24.56
C SER A 173 17.57 2.69 -24.92
N SER A 174 18.31 1.94 -24.10
CA SER A 174 19.75 1.68 -24.27
C SER A 174 20.09 0.20 -24.40
N GLY A 175 19.16 -0.61 -24.93
CA GLY A 175 19.38 -2.05 -25.18
C GLY A 175 18.96 -2.98 -24.04
N GLY A 176 18.18 -2.49 -23.09
CA GLY A 176 17.61 -3.25 -21.98
C GLY A 176 18.54 -3.41 -20.77
N ILE A 177 18.03 -4.11 -19.75
CA ILE A 177 18.76 -4.37 -18.51
C ILE A 177 19.91 -5.36 -18.72
N ILE A 178 21.10 -4.97 -18.25
CA ILE A 178 22.26 -5.86 -18.12
C ILE A 178 22.38 -6.28 -16.67
N LEU A 179 22.21 -7.58 -16.42
CA LEU A 179 22.34 -8.13 -15.08
C LEU A 179 23.81 -8.14 -14.62
N PRO A 180 24.11 -7.73 -13.38
CA PRO A 180 25.46 -7.84 -12.81
C PRO A 180 25.91 -9.31 -12.75
N ASN A 181 27.21 -9.56 -12.95
CA ASN A 181 27.78 -10.92 -12.99
C ASN A 181 27.58 -11.75 -11.69
N ASN A 182 27.29 -11.09 -10.56
CA ASN A 182 27.18 -11.72 -9.23
C ASN A 182 25.72 -11.76 -8.71
N ILE A 183 24.73 -11.48 -9.56
CA ILE A 183 23.33 -11.58 -9.13
C ILE A 183 22.99 -13.04 -8.81
N PRO A 184 22.27 -13.33 -7.71
CA PRO A 184 21.67 -14.64 -7.53
C PRO A 184 20.77 -14.96 -8.72
N ASP A 185 20.70 -16.22 -9.11
CA ASP A 185 19.88 -16.61 -10.25
C ASP A 185 18.39 -16.46 -9.92
N TYR A 186 17.84 -15.28 -10.22
CA TYR A 186 16.41 -14.97 -10.21
C TYR A 186 15.79 -15.09 -11.60
N THR A 187 16.57 -15.50 -12.61
CA THR A 187 16.09 -15.70 -13.98
C THR A 187 15.30 -17.00 -14.13
N ASP A 188 15.54 -17.98 -13.25
CA ASP A 188 14.72 -19.19 -13.16
C ASP A 188 13.41 -18.95 -12.38
N TRP A 189 12.48 -18.24 -13.01
CA TRP A 189 11.21 -17.78 -12.45
C TRP A 189 10.02 -18.73 -12.70
N LYS A 190 10.10 -19.99 -12.25
CA LYS A 190 9.03 -20.98 -12.48
C LYS A 190 7.62 -20.52 -12.07
N PRO A 191 7.39 -19.72 -11.00
CA PRO A 191 6.06 -19.20 -10.69
C PRO A 191 5.48 -18.32 -11.80
N VAL A 192 6.28 -17.48 -12.45
CA VAL A 192 5.85 -16.67 -13.59
C VAL A 192 5.50 -17.56 -14.78
N LEU A 193 6.32 -18.58 -15.05
CA LEU A 193 5.99 -19.56 -16.09
C LEU A 193 4.71 -20.33 -15.80
N ALA A 194 4.41 -20.62 -14.53
CA ALA A 194 3.16 -21.25 -14.13
C ALA A 194 1.96 -20.33 -14.38
N LEU A 195 2.07 -19.05 -14.04
CA LEU A 195 1.05 -18.04 -14.36
C LEU A 195 0.80 -17.91 -15.86
N VAL A 196 1.85 -17.97 -16.69
CA VAL A 196 1.71 -18.03 -18.16
C VAL A 196 0.97 -19.29 -18.59
N ARG A 197 1.40 -20.46 -18.08
CA ARG A 197 0.85 -21.77 -18.48
C ARG A 197 -0.59 -21.98 -18.03
N TRP A 198 -0.99 -21.39 -16.92
CA TRP A 198 -2.38 -21.42 -16.45
C TRP A 198 -3.27 -20.34 -17.07
N GLY A 199 -2.69 -19.42 -17.86
CA GLY A 199 -3.42 -18.44 -18.66
C GLY A 199 -3.75 -17.13 -17.91
N PHE A 200 -3.02 -16.83 -16.84
CA PHE A 200 -3.11 -15.54 -16.14
C PHE A 200 -2.20 -14.49 -16.77
N LEU A 201 -0.99 -14.91 -17.14
CA LEU A 201 -0.04 -14.11 -17.93
C LEU A 201 0.02 -14.65 -19.36
N ILE A 202 0.58 -13.84 -20.26
CA ILE A 202 0.84 -14.21 -21.65
C ILE A 202 2.22 -13.70 -22.08
N LYS A 203 2.84 -14.36 -23.05
CA LYS A 203 4.01 -13.84 -23.74
C LYS A 203 3.58 -12.83 -24.80
N GLY A 204 4.37 -11.79 -25.02
CA GLY A 204 4.30 -10.99 -26.24
C GLY A 204 4.75 -11.79 -27.47
N GLU A 205 4.82 -11.12 -28.62
CA GLU A 205 5.39 -11.67 -29.85
C GLU A 205 6.90 -11.80 -29.71
N ASP A 206 7.54 -10.79 -29.13
CA ASP A 206 8.80 -11.02 -28.45
C ASP A 206 8.54 -11.88 -27.22
N GLU A 207 8.84 -13.17 -27.34
CA GLU A 207 8.67 -14.16 -26.28
C GLU A 207 9.42 -13.81 -24.99
N SER A 208 10.35 -12.86 -25.03
CA SER A 208 11.04 -12.34 -23.84
C SER A 208 10.15 -11.44 -22.96
N ARG A 209 9.08 -10.87 -23.53
CA ARG A 209 8.16 -9.95 -22.86
C ARG A 209 6.98 -10.71 -22.27
N ILE A 210 6.75 -10.51 -20.97
CA ILE A 210 5.58 -11.06 -20.26
C ILE A 210 4.58 -9.95 -19.99
N MET A 211 3.31 -10.25 -20.20
CA MET A 211 2.17 -9.35 -20.08
C MET A 211 1.06 -10.02 -19.28
N ILE A 212 0.12 -9.25 -18.73
CA ILE A 212 -1.11 -9.78 -18.14
C ILE A 212 -2.04 -10.17 -19.29
N HIS A 213 -2.68 -11.34 -19.18
CA HIS A 213 -3.62 -11.78 -20.21
C HIS A 213 -4.77 -10.76 -20.36
N PRO A 214 -5.20 -10.38 -21.57
CA PRO A 214 -6.23 -9.34 -21.77
C PRO A 214 -7.52 -9.58 -20.98
N GLU A 215 -8.04 -10.81 -20.99
CA GLU A 215 -9.22 -11.18 -20.20
C GLU A 215 -9.07 -10.99 -18.69
N VAL A 216 -7.84 -11.05 -18.15
CA VAL A 216 -7.56 -10.82 -16.73
C VAL A 216 -7.61 -9.32 -16.44
N LEU A 217 -7.07 -8.49 -17.33
CA LEU A 217 -7.15 -7.03 -17.22
C LEU A 217 -8.60 -6.55 -17.28
N GLU A 218 -9.40 -7.12 -18.18
CA GLU A 218 -10.81 -6.79 -18.36
C GLU A 218 -11.65 -7.21 -17.15
N ARG A 219 -11.43 -8.43 -16.62
CA ARG A 219 -12.25 -8.97 -15.54
C ARG A 219 -11.86 -8.47 -14.15
N TYR A 220 -10.57 -8.20 -13.90
CA TYR A 220 -10.07 -7.87 -12.56
C TYR A 220 -9.35 -6.51 -12.43
N PRO A 221 -9.82 -5.42 -13.09
CA PRO A 221 -9.08 -4.16 -13.11
C PRO A 221 -8.88 -3.56 -11.71
N GLU A 222 -9.93 -3.54 -10.88
CA GLU A 222 -9.85 -3.00 -9.51
C GLU A 222 -8.97 -3.86 -8.59
N ARG A 223 -9.13 -5.18 -8.69
CA ARG A 223 -8.36 -6.15 -7.91
C ARG A 223 -6.87 -6.06 -8.24
N LEU A 224 -6.53 -5.95 -9.52
CA LEU A 224 -5.15 -5.79 -10.00
C LEU A 224 -4.51 -4.49 -9.50
N ASN A 225 -5.29 -3.41 -9.36
CA ASN A 225 -4.76 -2.16 -8.81
C ASN A 225 -4.40 -2.28 -7.32
N LYS A 226 -5.10 -3.15 -6.58
CA LYS A 226 -4.93 -3.37 -5.14
C LYS A 226 -3.86 -4.42 -4.80
N ILE A 227 -3.20 -5.03 -5.79
CA ILE A 227 -2.15 -6.02 -5.52
C ILE A 227 -1.03 -5.43 -4.67
N LYS A 228 -0.54 -6.25 -3.75
CA LYS A 228 0.53 -5.88 -2.81
C LYS A 228 1.83 -6.50 -3.29
N ILE A 229 2.85 -5.69 -3.54
CA ILE A 229 4.20 -6.16 -3.88
C ILE A 229 5.04 -6.48 -2.65
N TYR A 230 4.57 -6.12 -1.45
CA TYR A 230 5.15 -6.52 -0.18
C TYR A 230 4.20 -7.42 0.62
N ASN A 231 4.68 -8.61 0.97
CA ASN A 231 3.99 -9.61 1.80
C ASN A 231 3.54 -9.06 3.15
N VAL A 232 4.26 -8.08 3.71
CA VAL A 232 3.93 -7.49 5.02
C VAL A 232 2.66 -6.65 4.98
N ASP A 233 2.18 -6.30 3.78
CA ASP A 233 0.96 -5.54 3.55
C ASP A 233 -0.17 -6.40 2.95
N LYS A 234 0.04 -7.71 2.87
CA LYS A 234 -1.01 -8.68 2.54
C LYS A 234 -1.77 -9.08 3.79
N PHE A 235 -3.08 -8.87 3.75
CA PHE A 235 -4.01 -9.24 4.80
C PHE A 235 -5.19 -10.00 4.20
N GLU A 236 -5.86 -10.82 5.00
CA GLU A 236 -7.16 -11.36 4.60
C GLU A 236 -8.17 -10.20 4.59
N ASP A 237 -8.72 -9.91 3.41
CA ASP A 237 -9.78 -8.93 3.25
C ASP A 237 -11.03 -9.42 3.97
N ASP A 238 -11.42 -8.71 5.01
CA ASP A 238 -12.76 -8.78 5.57
C ASP A 238 -13.37 -7.39 5.36
N ASP A 239 -14.23 -7.28 4.36
CA ASP A 239 -14.71 -6.03 3.73
C ASP A 239 -15.36 -5.04 4.72
N ASN A 240 -15.67 -5.47 5.95
CA ASN A 240 -16.36 -4.68 6.96
C ASN A 240 -15.43 -4.04 8.02
N GLU A 241 -14.11 -4.27 7.98
CA GLU A 241 -13.25 -3.95 9.14
C GLU A 241 -12.60 -2.56 9.15
N LEU A 242 -12.70 -1.71 8.12
CA LEU A 242 -12.08 -0.36 8.15
C LEU A 242 -13.05 0.79 8.48
N ILE A 243 -14.33 0.49 8.69
CA ILE A 243 -15.35 1.51 9.02
C ILE A 243 -15.24 1.85 10.51
N VAL A 244 -14.89 3.09 10.84
CA VAL A 244 -14.91 3.59 12.22
C VAL A 244 -16.36 3.62 12.69
N ASP A 245 -16.68 2.80 13.68
CA ASP A 245 -18.00 2.80 14.32
C ASP A 245 -17.98 3.93 15.37
N GLU A 246 -18.74 4.99 15.06
CA GLU A 246 -18.85 6.22 15.88
C GLU A 246 -19.25 5.88 17.32
N ASP A 247 -20.05 4.83 17.50
CA ASP A 247 -20.55 4.43 18.82
C ASP A 247 -19.45 3.80 19.71
N THR A 248 -18.33 3.33 19.15
CA THR A 248 -17.34 2.54 19.91
C THR A 248 -16.50 3.38 20.88
N LEU A 249 -16.19 4.63 20.52
CA LEU A 249 -15.46 5.57 21.39
C LEU A 249 -16.42 6.44 22.22
N GLU A 250 -17.68 6.55 21.80
CA GLU A 250 -18.74 7.25 22.54
C GLU A 250 -19.39 6.39 23.66
N GLN A 251 -19.19 5.06 23.65
CA GLN A 251 -19.86 4.12 24.55
C GLN A 251 -19.44 4.17 26.03
N ASN A 252 -18.47 5.01 26.38
CA ASN A 252 -18.26 5.42 27.77
C ASN A 252 -18.86 6.80 28.02
N GLU A 253 -20.20 6.91 27.99
CA GLU A 253 -21.01 7.56 29.03
C GLU A 253 -22.46 7.85 28.59
N ASN A 254 -23.41 7.13 29.22
CA ASN A 254 -24.78 7.62 29.37
C ASN A 254 -24.77 8.87 30.27
N ARG A 255 -24.48 10.07 29.75
CA ARG A 255 -24.62 11.35 30.48
C ARG A 255 -25.00 12.50 29.55
N ALA A 256 -26.09 13.16 29.92
CA ALA A 256 -26.78 14.23 29.21
C ALA A 256 -25.86 15.31 28.60
N ASP A 257 -26.24 15.82 27.43
CA ASP A 257 -25.92 17.19 26.98
C ASP A 257 -26.11 18.15 28.15
N SER A 258 -25.02 18.68 28.72
CA SER A 258 -25.15 19.50 29.93
C SER A 258 -24.26 20.75 29.99
N SER A 259 -23.37 20.98 29.02
CA SER A 259 -22.66 22.26 28.92
C SER A 259 -23.25 23.15 27.83
N VAL A 260 -23.69 24.35 28.20
CA VAL A 260 -24.12 25.41 27.26
C VAL A 260 -22.89 26.12 26.65
N PHE A 261 -21.69 25.87 27.19
CA PHE A 261 -20.46 26.60 26.86
C PHE A 261 -19.33 25.66 26.47
N LYS A 262 -18.57 26.01 25.43
CA LYS A 262 -17.31 25.31 25.10
C LYS A 262 -16.17 25.80 26.00
N PRO A 263 -15.30 24.92 26.49
CA PRO A 263 -14.07 25.36 27.13
C PRO A 263 -13.13 25.98 26.08
N PHE A 264 -12.62 27.18 26.38
CA PHE A 264 -11.56 27.81 25.57
C PHE A 264 -10.33 28.03 26.46
N LYS A 265 -9.36 27.13 26.33
CA LYS A 265 -8.08 27.14 27.04
C LYS A 265 -7.21 28.26 26.52
N LEU A 266 -6.78 29.15 27.42
CA LEU A 266 -5.86 30.24 27.12
C LEU A 266 -4.59 30.16 27.97
N ASN A 267 -3.55 30.86 27.53
CA ASN A 267 -2.37 31.10 28.37
C ASN A 267 -2.67 32.18 29.42
N GLU A 268 -1.98 32.15 30.56
CA GLU A 268 -2.18 33.19 31.59
C GLU A 268 -1.82 34.59 31.09
N SER A 269 -0.88 34.69 30.14
CA SER A 269 -0.48 35.94 29.50
C SER A 269 -1.59 36.59 28.66
N THR A 270 -2.65 35.84 28.32
CA THR A 270 -3.75 36.31 27.47
C THR A 270 -4.94 36.84 28.29
N ILE A 271 -4.92 36.70 29.62
CA ILE A 271 -6.03 37.10 30.52
C ILE A 271 -6.29 38.61 30.45
N GLU A 272 -5.24 39.44 30.46
CA GLU A 272 -5.37 40.90 30.42
C GLU A 272 -6.05 41.39 29.12
N GLN A 273 -6.00 40.59 28.06
CA GLN A 273 -6.61 40.93 26.77
C GLN A 273 -8.13 40.70 26.76
N ILE A 274 -8.64 39.84 27.63
CA ILE A 274 -10.09 39.53 27.70
C ILE A 274 -10.90 40.80 27.96
N GLU A 275 -10.39 41.69 28.82
CA GLU A 275 -11.05 42.96 29.15
C GLU A 275 -11.12 43.93 27.96
N THR A 276 -10.26 43.75 26.96
CA THR A 276 -10.20 44.61 25.77
C THR A 276 -11.25 44.24 24.71
N GLY A 277 -11.88 43.06 24.83
CA GLY A 277 -12.78 42.52 23.81
C GLY A 277 -12.07 41.86 22.62
N HIS A 278 -10.74 41.88 22.58
CA HIS A 278 -9.93 41.29 21.53
C HIS A 278 -8.87 40.36 22.13
N ILE A 279 -8.81 39.11 21.68
CA ILE A 279 -7.81 38.14 22.11
C ILE A 279 -6.89 37.80 20.95
N TYR A 280 -5.58 37.79 21.19
CA TYR A 280 -4.59 37.37 20.21
C TYR A 280 -3.98 36.03 20.61
N GLU A 281 -4.31 34.98 19.87
CA GLU A 281 -3.80 33.62 20.12
C GLU A 281 -3.16 33.00 18.88
N ASP A 282 -2.40 31.94 19.10
CA ASP A 282 -1.83 31.13 18.01
C ASP A 282 -2.94 30.42 17.23
N ILE A 283 -2.92 30.50 15.89
CA ILE A 283 -3.94 29.87 15.04
C ILE A 283 -4.10 28.38 15.35
N THR A 284 -2.98 27.69 15.58
CA THR A 284 -2.98 26.25 15.85
C THR A 284 -3.74 25.93 17.13
N LEU A 285 -3.67 26.80 18.15
CA LEU A 285 -4.34 26.61 19.43
C LEU A 285 -5.85 26.89 19.35
N VAL A 286 -6.27 27.81 18.49
CA VAL A 286 -7.69 28.12 18.25
C VAL A 286 -8.35 27.00 17.45
N GLU A 287 -7.69 26.54 16.38
CA GLU A 287 -8.16 25.45 15.53
C GLU A 287 -8.24 24.13 16.31
N GLN A 288 -7.21 23.79 17.11
CA GLN A 288 -7.20 22.58 17.95
C GLN A 288 -8.36 22.51 18.95
N GLN A 289 -8.88 23.66 19.37
CA GLN A 289 -9.97 23.74 20.33
C GLN A 289 -11.34 23.89 19.65
N HIS A 290 -11.41 23.89 18.31
CA HIS A 290 -12.64 24.05 17.53
C HIS A 290 -13.47 25.27 17.95
N ILE A 291 -12.78 26.39 18.12
CA ILE A 291 -13.40 27.67 18.40
C ILE A 291 -13.78 28.35 17.10
N PHE A 292 -15.07 28.61 16.90
CA PHE A 292 -15.61 29.22 15.69
C PHE A 292 -16.40 30.49 15.99
N PRO A 293 -16.52 31.41 15.02
CA PRO A 293 -17.51 32.48 15.10
C PRO A 293 -18.91 31.92 15.36
N GLY A 294 -19.59 32.44 16.38
CA GLY A 294 -20.90 31.99 16.84
C GLY A 294 -20.87 31.13 18.11
N ASP A 295 -19.71 30.62 18.52
CA ASP A 295 -19.59 29.81 19.74
C ASP A 295 -19.79 30.65 21.02
N ASN A 296 -20.36 30.03 22.05
CA ASN A 296 -20.34 30.57 23.42
C ASN A 296 -19.32 29.80 24.24
N VAL A 297 -18.39 30.50 24.86
CA VAL A 297 -17.21 29.91 25.50
C VAL A 297 -17.04 30.36 26.95
N LEU A 298 -16.31 29.56 27.71
CA LEU A 298 -15.73 29.93 28.99
C LEU A 298 -14.21 29.80 28.92
N PHE A 299 -13.50 30.83 29.36
CA PHE A 299 -12.05 30.81 29.38
C PHE A 299 -11.53 30.01 30.57
N VAL A 300 -10.68 29.03 30.28
CA VAL A 300 -10.12 28.09 31.27
C VAL A 300 -8.62 27.99 31.14
N ASP A 301 -7.94 27.55 32.21
CA ASP A 301 -6.53 27.21 32.12
C ASP A 301 -6.32 25.93 31.29
N LYS A 302 -5.07 25.61 30.95
CA LYS A 302 -4.75 24.46 30.08
C LYS A 302 -5.27 23.12 30.61
N MET A 303 -5.37 22.97 31.92
CA MET A 303 -5.83 21.74 32.58
C MET A 303 -7.33 21.73 32.85
N VAL A 304 -8.07 22.76 32.45
CA VAL A 304 -9.51 22.93 32.79
C VAL A 304 -9.73 22.77 34.30
N SER A 305 -8.79 23.28 35.10
CA SER A 305 -8.75 23.18 36.55
C SER A 305 -9.33 24.43 37.22
N ARG A 306 -9.43 25.55 36.49
CA ARG A 306 -10.05 26.80 36.94
C ARG A 306 -10.56 27.67 35.79
N LEU A 307 -11.53 28.53 36.07
CA LEU A 307 -11.92 29.59 35.15
C LEU A 307 -10.86 30.71 35.16
N LEU A 308 -10.51 31.23 33.98
CA LEU A 308 -9.63 32.40 33.85
C LEU A 308 -10.42 33.71 33.93
N ALA A 309 -11.73 33.66 33.64
CA ALA A 309 -12.65 34.76 33.77
C ALA A 309 -14.04 34.26 34.20
N TYR A 310 -14.72 35.03 35.04
CA TYR A 310 -16.05 34.69 35.57
C TYR A 310 -17.20 35.30 34.75
N TYR A 311 -17.05 35.30 33.43
CA TYR A 311 -18.10 35.66 32.49
C TYR A 311 -18.12 34.65 31.33
N SER A 312 -19.27 34.44 30.70
CA SER A 312 -19.36 33.78 29.41
C SER A 312 -19.12 34.77 28.28
N TYR A 313 -18.56 34.26 27.18
CA TYR A 313 -18.20 35.08 26.02
C TYR A 313 -18.73 34.48 24.73
N HIS A 314 -19.16 35.33 23.81
CA HIS A 314 -19.54 34.96 22.47
C HIS A 314 -18.44 35.31 21.49
N ILE A 315 -18.05 34.38 20.62
CA ILE A 315 -17.05 34.62 19.59
C ILE A 315 -17.71 35.31 18.39
N LYS A 316 -17.43 36.58 18.15
CA LYS A 316 -18.02 37.35 17.05
C LYS A 316 -17.35 37.02 15.72
N THR A 317 -16.03 37.17 15.68
CA THR A 317 -15.23 36.94 14.47
C THR A 317 -13.84 36.45 14.84
N ILE A 318 -13.25 35.68 13.94
CA ILE A 318 -11.85 35.25 14.02
C ILE A 318 -11.17 35.73 12.74
N VAL A 319 -10.12 36.54 12.87
CA VAL A 319 -9.34 37.06 11.75
C VAL A 319 -7.93 36.49 11.83
N VAL A 320 -7.52 35.76 10.79
CA VAL A 320 -6.20 35.11 10.72
C VAL A 320 -5.18 36.08 10.14
N ASN A 321 -4.09 36.31 10.88
CA ASN A 321 -2.93 37.11 10.49
C ASN A 321 -1.64 36.30 10.69
N ASP A 322 -1.09 35.77 9.59
CA ASP A 322 0.07 34.87 9.58
C ASP A 322 -0.13 33.64 10.50
N THR A 323 0.53 33.61 11.66
CA THR A 323 0.44 32.51 12.64
C THR A 323 -0.43 32.84 13.84
N LYS A 324 -1.05 34.03 13.88
CA LYS A 324 -1.91 34.46 14.98
C LYS A 324 -3.32 34.78 14.52
N CYS A 325 -4.28 34.49 15.38
CA CYS A 325 -5.66 34.90 15.21
C CYS A 325 -5.98 36.05 16.15
N GLU A 326 -6.66 37.06 15.61
CA GLU A 326 -7.37 38.07 16.39
C GLU A 326 -8.83 37.62 16.54
N ILE A 327 -9.28 37.48 17.78
CA ILE A 327 -10.59 36.95 18.13
C ILE A 327 -11.38 38.08 18.79
N ASP A 328 -12.45 38.52 18.12
CA ASP A 328 -13.40 39.48 18.68
C ASP A 328 -14.40 38.74 19.57
N ILE A 329 -14.49 39.16 20.83
CA ILE A 329 -15.31 38.51 21.85
C ILE A 329 -16.31 39.48 22.48
N GLU A 330 -17.50 38.99 22.75
CA GLU A 330 -18.55 39.73 23.44
C GLU A 330 -18.87 39.09 24.78
N CYS A 331 -18.61 39.82 25.87
CA CYS A 331 -19.00 39.42 27.21
C CYS A 331 -20.53 39.34 27.31
N GLN A 332 -21.05 38.21 27.82
CA GLN A 332 -22.48 37.94 27.90
C GLN A 332 -23.00 37.94 29.34
N GLN A 333 -22.71 36.88 30.10
CA GLN A 333 -23.31 36.64 31.42
C GLN A 333 -22.26 36.38 32.49
N ALA A 334 -22.46 36.94 33.68
CA ALA A 334 -21.61 36.67 34.83
C ALA A 334 -21.80 35.23 35.33
N ILE A 335 -20.69 34.57 35.67
CA ILE A 335 -20.66 33.22 36.21
C ILE A 335 -20.57 33.28 37.73
N ASN A 336 -21.44 32.51 38.39
CA ASN A 336 -21.43 32.41 39.85
C ASN A 336 -20.20 31.62 40.31
N VAL A 337 -19.30 32.27 41.03
CA VAL A 337 -18.09 31.66 41.63
C VAL A 337 -18.43 30.41 42.47
N ALA A 338 -19.55 30.42 43.19
CA ALA A 338 -19.97 29.27 43.99
C ALA A 338 -20.39 28.04 43.17
N ALA A 339 -20.55 28.18 41.86
CA ALA A 339 -20.86 27.09 40.93
C ALA A 339 -19.65 26.62 40.11
N GLU A 340 -18.46 27.20 40.32
CA GLU A 340 -17.26 26.92 39.52
C GLU A 340 -16.92 25.44 39.45
N ASP A 341 -16.86 24.72 40.59
CA ASP A 341 -16.55 23.28 40.61
C ASP A 341 -17.51 22.45 39.75
N LYS A 342 -18.79 22.84 39.69
CA LYS A 342 -19.79 22.14 38.89
C LYS A 342 -19.62 22.46 37.41
N ILE A 343 -19.30 23.71 37.08
CA ILE A 343 -19.04 24.17 35.71
C ILE A 343 -17.77 23.54 35.17
N LEU A 344 -16.69 23.50 35.95
CA LEU A 344 -15.43 22.87 35.55
C LEU A 344 -15.60 21.39 35.26
N LYS A 345 -16.39 20.65 36.03
CA LYS A 345 -16.72 19.26 35.71
C LYS A 345 -17.43 19.12 34.36
N ALA A 346 -18.43 19.95 34.10
CA ALA A 346 -19.14 19.93 32.82
C ALA A 346 -18.24 20.34 31.64
N LEU A 347 -17.34 21.31 31.84
CA LEU A 347 -16.36 21.72 30.83
C LEU A 347 -15.29 20.65 30.59
N GLN A 348 -14.87 19.92 31.63
CA GLN A 348 -13.97 18.77 31.50
C GLN A 348 -14.63 17.64 30.70
N GLU A 349 -15.91 17.35 30.97
CA GLU A 349 -16.69 16.37 30.19
C GLU A 349 -16.81 16.80 28.71
N GLU A 350 -17.07 18.08 28.45
CA GLU A 350 -17.14 18.64 27.08
C GLU A 350 -15.77 18.62 26.35
N ASP A 351 -14.69 18.92 27.07
CA ASP A 351 -13.31 18.86 26.55
C ASP A 351 -12.90 17.44 26.17
N ILE A 352 -13.28 16.46 27.00
CA ILE A 352 -13.09 15.03 26.71
C ILE A 352 -13.88 14.63 25.46
N LYS A 353 -15.16 15.01 25.35
CA LYS A 353 -16.00 14.74 24.16
C LYS A 353 -15.38 15.30 22.89
N ASN A 354 -14.91 16.55 22.92
CA ASN A 354 -14.29 17.19 21.76
C ASN A 354 -12.98 16.47 21.35
N SER A 355 -12.17 16.08 22.33
CA SER A 355 -10.93 15.31 22.11
C SER A 355 -11.22 13.92 21.52
N SER A 356 -12.25 13.22 22.00
CA SER A 356 -12.70 11.93 21.46
C SER A 356 -13.20 12.05 20.02
N ARG A 357 -13.95 13.10 19.70
CA ARG A 357 -14.40 13.37 18.33
C ARG A 357 -13.22 13.61 17.37
N LEU A 358 -12.26 14.42 17.79
CA LEU A 358 -11.04 14.69 17.04
C LEU A 358 -10.24 13.41 16.72
N LEU A 359 -10.12 12.53 17.72
CA LEU A 359 -9.49 11.23 17.56
C LEU A 359 -10.25 10.34 16.55
N VAL A 360 -11.58 10.31 16.61
CA VAL A 360 -12.44 9.59 15.64
C VAL A 360 -12.23 10.13 14.22
N GLU A 361 -12.23 11.44 14.04
CA GLU A 361 -12.00 12.07 12.73
C GLU A 361 -10.60 11.75 12.20
N LEU A 362 -9.57 11.78 13.06
CA LEU A 362 -8.22 11.37 12.69
C LEU A 362 -8.17 9.89 12.27
N LEU A 363 -8.79 8.99 13.03
CA LEU A 363 -8.86 7.56 12.72
C LEU A 363 -9.52 7.31 11.35
N LYS A 364 -10.60 8.02 11.02
CA LYS A 364 -11.24 7.94 9.70
C LYS A 364 -10.26 8.28 8.58
N LYS A 365 -9.53 9.40 8.73
CA LYS A 365 -8.51 9.83 7.75
C LYS A 365 -7.37 8.82 7.61
N ILE A 366 -6.93 8.20 8.70
CA ILE A 366 -5.89 7.15 8.70
C ILE A 366 -6.36 5.94 7.91
N PHE A 367 -7.54 5.40 8.23
CA PHE A 367 -8.05 4.18 7.58
C PHE A 367 -8.40 4.39 6.10
N ALA A 368 -8.82 5.60 5.73
CA ALA A 368 -9.05 5.99 4.35
C ALA A 368 -7.74 6.33 3.58
N TYR A 369 -6.59 6.31 4.26
CA TYR A 369 -5.29 6.75 3.73
C TYR A 369 -5.30 8.20 3.20
N GLU A 370 -6.20 9.04 3.69
CA GLU A 370 -6.38 10.42 3.19
C GLU A 370 -5.15 11.29 3.43
N MET A 371 -4.38 10.99 4.47
CA MET A 371 -3.19 11.73 4.86
C MET A 371 -1.92 11.23 4.13
N SER A 372 -2.01 10.13 3.38
CA SER A 372 -0.83 9.43 2.82
C SER A 372 0.00 10.34 1.90
N GLU A 373 -0.64 11.13 1.04
CA GLU A 373 0.07 12.03 0.13
C GLU A 373 0.86 13.11 0.88
N GLU A 374 0.25 13.72 1.90
CA GLU A 374 0.87 14.77 2.70
C GLU A 374 2.04 14.21 3.52
N ASN A 375 1.82 13.07 4.18
CA ASN A 375 2.82 12.36 4.93
C ASN A 375 4.03 11.99 4.06
N ILE A 376 3.81 11.53 2.83
CA ILE A 376 4.88 11.20 1.89
C ILE A 376 5.58 12.47 1.36
N LYS A 377 4.86 13.57 1.12
CA LYS A 377 5.47 14.85 0.66
C LYS A 377 6.45 15.42 1.69
N SER A 378 6.22 15.17 2.97
CA SER A 378 7.13 15.59 4.04
C SER A 378 8.49 14.86 4.01
N VAL A 379 8.61 13.82 3.18
CA VAL A 379 9.80 12.98 3.04
C VAL A 379 10.52 13.29 1.72
N ASN A 380 11.83 13.53 1.80
CA ASN A 380 12.61 14.01 0.64
C ASN A 380 12.97 12.91 -0.37
N ASN A 381 13.35 11.70 0.08
CA ASN A 381 14.11 10.76 -0.77
C ASN A 381 13.36 9.48 -1.15
N ASN A 382 12.35 9.06 -0.38
CA ASN A 382 11.67 7.79 -0.60
C ASN A 382 10.16 7.93 -0.44
N LYS A 383 9.47 7.84 -1.58
CA LYS A 383 8.01 7.96 -1.66
C LYS A 383 7.29 6.61 -1.63
N ASP A 384 8.03 5.52 -1.41
CA ASP A 384 7.52 4.16 -1.43
C ASP A 384 7.10 3.69 -0.03
N ILE A 385 7.31 4.52 1.00
CA ILE A 385 6.95 4.25 2.40
C ILE A 385 6.00 5.34 2.87
N GLU A 386 4.90 4.90 3.46
CA GLU A 386 3.98 5.76 4.19
C GLU A 386 4.49 5.84 5.65
N PRO A 387 5.01 7.00 6.10
CA PRO A 387 5.75 7.10 7.35
C PRO A 387 4.86 6.99 8.60
N MET A 388 3.58 7.35 8.50
CA MET A 388 2.64 7.28 9.62
C MET A 388 2.22 5.84 9.90
N ASN A 389 1.87 5.09 8.86
CA ASN A 389 1.54 3.67 8.91
C ASN A 389 2.75 2.86 9.34
N LEU A 390 3.96 3.22 8.87
CA LEU A 390 5.21 2.65 9.37
C LEU A 390 5.31 2.78 10.89
N LEU A 391 5.09 3.97 11.43
CA LEU A 391 5.12 4.23 12.86
C LEU A 391 4.06 3.42 13.62
N ILE A 392 2.80 3.49 13.19
CA ILE A 392 1.68 2.77 13.81
C ILE A 392 1.96 1.27 13.85
N ARG A 393 2.30 0.68 12.69
CA ARG A 393 2.61 -0.76 12.58
C ARG A 393 3.80 -1.17 13.43
N SER A 394 4.80 -0.30 13.56
CA SER A 394 5.96 -0.56 14.42
C SER A 394 5.60 -0.54 15.89
N LEU A 395 4.81 0.43 16.34
CA LEU A 395 4.31 0.51 17.72
C LEU A 395 3.41 -0.67 18.08
N LEU A 396 2.58 -1.16 17.15
CA LEU A 396 1.79 -2.36 17.37
C LEU A 396 2.66 -3.62 17.55
N LYS A 397 3.82 -3.68 16.89
CA LYS A 397 4.76 -4.81 17.00
C LYS A 397 5.69 -4.72 18.21
N LEU A 398 6.14 -3.51 18.54
CA LEU A 398 7.16 -3.24 19.57
C LEU A 398 6.57 -2.75 20.90
N ASN A 399 5.27 -2.47 20.93
CA ASN A 399 4.50 -1.82 22.00
C ASN A 399 4.84 -0.36 22.25
N THR A 400 6.12 -0.03 22.25
CA THR A 400 6.67 1.30 22.52
C THR A 400 7.79 1.60 21.54
N LEU A 401 8.15 2.87 21.38
CA LEU A 401 9.38 3.30 20.69
C LEU A 401 10.06 4.43 21.47
N SER A 402 11.35 4.29 21.75
CA SER A 402 12.15 5.42 22.20
C SER A 402 12.48 6.36 21.04
N THR A 403 12.87 7.60 21.34
CA THR A 403 13.32 8.57 20.32
C THR A 403 14.47 8.03 19.46
N GLU A 404 15.37 7.21 20.03
CA GLU A 404 16.46 6.59 19.29
C GLU A 404 15.95 5.53 18.31
N GLU A 405 15.06 4.64 18.78
CA GLU A 405 14.48 3.57 17.97
C GLU A 405 13.61 4.11 16.85
N LEU A 406 12.88 5.20 17.11
CA LEU A 406 12.07 5.86 16.10
C LEU A 406 12.92 6.52 15.02
N ASN A 407 14.00 7.21 15.39
CA ASN A 407 14.95 7.74 14.40
C ASN A 407 15.59 6.61 13.57
N PHE A 408 15.94 5.50 14.21
CA PHE A 408 16.47 4.33 13.52
C PHE A 408 15.47 3.73 12.52
N LEU A 409 14.21 3.56 12.94
CA LEU A 409 13.12 3.06 12.11
C LEU A 409 12.91 3.93 10.86
N LEU A 410 12.73 5.23 11.07
CA LEU A 410 12.48 6.18 9.98
C LEU A 410 13.68 6.24 9.04
N PHE A 411 14.89 6.42 9.57
CA PHE A 411 16.09 6.46 8.72
C PHE A 411 16.27 5.17 7.93
N GLY A 412 16.19 4.00 8.58
CA GLY A 412 16.48 2.73 7.93
C GLY A 412 15.48 2.36 6.81
N MET A 413 14.19 2.69 6.98
CA MET A 413 13.15 2.41 5.98
C MET A 413 13.04 3.49 4.90
N ILE A 414 13.14 4.76 5.29
CA ILE A 414 12.87 5.89 4.42
C ILE A 414 14.15 6.24 3.66
N GLU A 415 15.20 6.60 4.37
CA GLU A 415 16.48 7.05 3.77
C GLU A 415 17.41 5.87 3.43
N GLY A 416 17.25 4.75 4.12
CA GLY A 416 18.10 3.58 4.03
C GLY A 416 17.54 2.44 3.18
N ASN A 417 18.31 1.35 3.18
CA ASN A 417 18.10 0.16 2.36
C ASN A 417 17.59 -1.02 3.19
N ARG A 418 16.80 -0.77 4.23
CA ARG A 418 16.21 -1.83 5.06
C ARG A 418 14.73 -2.04 4.74
N ASN A 419 14.21 -3.20 5.11
CA ASN A 419 12.80 -3.53 5.02
C ASN A 419 12.21 -3.59 6.44
N PHE A 420 10.88 -3.67 6.50
CA PHE A 420 10.13 -3.54 7.74
C PHE A 420 10.51 -4.63 8.73
N THR A 421 10.45 -5.89 8.29
CA THR A 421 10.69 -7.02 9.20
C THR A 421 12.11 -7.00 9.78
N ASP A 422 13.12 -6.73 8.94
CA ASP A 422 14.51 -6.70 9.38
C ASP A 422 14.74 -5.60 10.45
N ILE A 423 14.15 -4.41 10.27
CA ILE A 423 14.25 -3.33 11.28
C ILE A 423 13.57 -3.72 12.60
N ILE A 424 12.38 -4.31 12.54
CA ILE A 424 11.67 -4.74 13.75
C ILE A 424 12.48 -5.82 14.50
N GLU A 425 13.08 -6.77 13.79
CA GLU A 425 13.96 -7.78 14.36
C GLU A 425 15.20 -7.15 15.01
N GLU A 426 15.83 -6.16 14.37
CA GLU A 426 17.00 -5.46 14.91
C GLU A 426 16.69 -4.70 16.20
N ILE A 427 15.58 -3.95 16.25
CA ILE A 427 15.15 -3.26 17.46
C ILE A 427 14.87 -4.28 18.58
N THR A 428 14.17 -5.36 18.27
CA THR A 428 13.85 -6.42 19.23
C THR A 428 15.11 -7.12 19.77
N ASN A 429 16.08 -7.37 18.91
CA ASN A 429 17.37 -7.97 19.29
C ASN A 429 18.17 -7.04 20.21
N LYS A 430 18.22 -5.72 19.92
CA LYS A 430 18.85 -4.73 20.80
C LYS A 430 18.24 -4.76 22.20
N ARG A 431 16.91 -4.73 22.30
CA ARG A 431 16.19 -4.78 23.59
C ARG A 431 16.50 -6.03 24.41
N SER A 432 16.83 -7.13 23.73
CA SER A 432 17.18 -8.41 24.36
C SER A 432 18.64 -8.51 24.81
N GLY A 433 19.40 -7.41 24.77
CA GLY A 433 20.81 -7.37 25.20
C GLY A 433 21.79 -8.01 24.20
N LYS A 434 21.36 -8.25 22.96
CA LYS A 434 22.27 -8.60 21.86
C LYS A 434 22.75 -7.30 21.19
N GLU A 435 24.04 -7.20 20.91
CA GLU A 435 24.58 -6.05 20.18
C GLU A 435 24.09 -6.02 18.73
N LEU A 436 23.38 -4.94 18.34
CA LEU A 436 23.66 -4.10 17.15
C LEU A 436 22.63 -2.94 17.05
N LEU A 437 23.05 -1.74 17.44
CA LEU A 437 22.72 -0.49 16.76
C LEU A 437 24.05 0.23 16.58
N HIS A 438 24.68 0.09 15.42
CA HIS A 438 25.72 1.01 15.00
C HIS A 438 25.24 1.73 13.75
N GLU A 439 24.82 2.98 13.96
CA GLU A 439 25.14 4.10 13.09
C GLU A 439 24.81 5.37 13.87
N ASN A 440 25.72 6.34 13.87
CA ASN A 440 25.46 7.67 14.42
C ASN A 440 24.47 8.37 13.48
N PHE A 441 23.19 8.08 13.64
CA PHE A 441 22.15 8.72 12.83
C PHE A 441 22.04 10.18 13.22
N ASN A 442 22.12 11.05 12.21
CA ASN A 442 21.94 12.47 12.41
C ASN A 442 20.50 12.68 12.94
N THR A 443 20.39 13.20 14.15
CA THR A 443 19.20 13.22 15.03
C THR A 443 18.04 14.10 14.56
N GLN A 444 17.90 14.32 13.25
CA GLN A 444 17.01 15.34 12.68
C GLN A 444 15.77 14.80 11.95
N ALA A 445 15.57 13.49 11.87
CA ALA A 445 14.42 12.93 11.13
C ALA A 445 13.09 13.10 11.91
N TYR A 446 13.09 12.78 13.20
CA TYR A 446 11.87 12.81 14.02
C TYR A 446 11.21 14.20 14.15
N ASN A 447 12.01 15.26 14.30
CA ASN A 447 11.50 16.61 14.55
C ASN A 447 10.90 17.30 13.31
N LYS A 448 10.92 16.65 12.13
CA LYS A 448 10.48 17.23 10.84
C LYS A 448 9.14 16.71 10.34
N LEU A 449 8.52 15.78 11.06
CA LEU A 449 7.29 15.13 10.60
C LEU A 449 6.07 15.74 11.30
N ASP A 450 5.42 16.68 10.62
CA ASP A 450 4.28 17.44 11.15
C ASP A 450 3.09 16.53 11.55
N PHE A 451 2.93 15.37 10.90
CA PHE A 451 1.88 14.41 11.21
C PHE A 451 2.01 13.81 12.63
N ILE A 452 3.23 13.69 13.17
CA ILE A 452 3.42 13.13 14.53
C ILE A 452 2.83 14.07 15.57
N LYS A 453 3.10 15.38 15.42
CA LYS A 453 2.51 16.41 16.29
C LYS A 453 0.99 16.44 16.17
N GLN A 454 0.47 16.31 14.95
CA GLN A 454 -0.97 16.21 14.75
C GLN A 454 -1.56 15.01 15.50
N CYS A 455 -0.93 13.83 15.43
CA CYS A 455 -1.41 12.63 16.13
C CYS A 455 -1.32 12.76 17.66
N GLU A 456 -0.24 13.35 18.17
CA GLU A 456 -0.09 13.68 19.59
C GLU A 456 -1.21 14.63 20.06
N ASN A 457 -1.45 15.72 19.32
CA ASN A 457 -2.46 16.72 19.68
C ASN A 457 -3.90 16.17 19.62
N ASN A 458 -4.15 15.17 18.79
CA ASN A 458 -5.47 14.51 18.67
C ASN A 458 -5.60 13.28 19.59
N GLY A 459 -4.66 13.04 20.51
CA GLY A 459 -4.74 11.97 21.51
C GLY A 459 -4.54 10.56 20.95
N PHE A 460 -3.90 10.42 19.77
CA PHE A 460 -3.61 9.11 19.19
C PHE A 460 -2.37 8.45 19.81
N PHE A 461 -1.35 9.25 20.13
CA PHE A 461 -0.13 8.80 20.80
C PHE A 461 -0.04 9.37 22.21
N ASP A 462 0.45 8.53 23.14
CA ASP A 462 0.84 8.94 24.49
C ASP A 462 2.36 8.81 24.66
N PHE A 463 2.90 9.49 25.67
CA PHE A 463 4.32 9.41 26.04
C PHE A 463 4.46 8.94 27.49
N GLU A 464 5.09 7.79 27.68
CA GLU A 464 5.28 7.16 28.97
C GLU A 464 6.76 7.14 29.36
N ILE A 465 7.05 7.20 30.67
CA ILE A 465 8.41 6.99 31.19
C ILE A 465 8.58 5.51 31.48
N ILE A 466 9.35 4.81 30.64
CA ILE A 466 9.66 3.40 30.76
C ILE A 466 11.18 3.25 30.86
N ASP A 467 11.66 2.58 31.91
CA ASP A 467 13.08 2.42 32.22
C ASP A 467 13.86 3.75 32.28
N GLY A 468 13.19 4.82 32.72
CA GLY A 468 13.78 6.16 32.84
C GLY A 468 13.92 6.91 31.51
N GLN A 469 13.38 6.39 30.41
CA GLN A 469 13.33 7.05 29.11
C GLN A 469 11.89 7.35 28.70
N ILE A 470 11.69 8.49 28.04
CA ILE A 470 10.40 8.82 27.43
C ILE A 470 10.24 7.94 26.19
N GLN A 471 9.15 7.18 26.13
CA GLN A 471 8.81 6.30 25.03
C GLN A 471 7.41 6.63 24.51
N MET A 472 7.28 6.64 23.19
CA MET A 472 6.00 6.81 22.51
C MET A 472 5.22 5.50 22.54
N VAL A 473 3.91 5.58 22.80
CA VAL A 473 2.96 4.46 22.75
C VAL A 473 1.70 4.87 21.98
N ILE A 474 0.97 3.89 21.43
CA ILE A 474 -0.39 4.15 20.94
C ILE A 474 -1.30 4.26 22.16
N ASN A 475 -2.17 5.28 22.14
CA ASN A 475 -3.15 5.50 23.20
C ASN A 475 -3.91 4.21 23.52
N SER A 476 -4.07 3.92 24.82
CA SER A 476 -4.62 2.64 25.28
C SER A 476 -6.02 2.35 24.74
N THR A 477 -6.89 3.37 24.67
CA THR A 477 -8.25 3.25 24.13
C THR A 477 -8.23 3.00 22.62
N VAL A 478 -7.37 3.70 21.88
CA VAL A 478 -7.17 3.47 20.44
C VAL A 478 -6.72 2.03 20.21
N ARG A 479 -5.74 1.57 20.99
CA ARG A 479 -5.19 0.22 20.85
C ARG A 479 -6.24 -0.84 21.12
N GLU A 480 -6.97 -0.73 22.22
CA GLU A 480 -8.00 -1.70 22.62
C GLU A 480 -9.06 -1.90 21.52
N HIS A 481 -9.52 -0.80 20.90
CA HIS A 481 -10.64 -0.85 19.95
C HIS A 481 -10.18 -1.04 18.50
N TYR A 482 -8.98 -0.58 18.13
CA TYR A 482 -8.56 -0.47 16.74
C TYR A 482 -7.26 -1.24 16.39
N GLU A 483 -6.61 -1.92 17.34
CA GLU A 483 -5.33 -2.64 17.09
C GLU A 483 -5.39 -3.56 15.86
N LYS A 484 -6.43 -4.40 15.75
CA LYS A 484 -6.58 -5.30 14.60
C LYS A 484 -6.64 -4.54 13.28
N ARG A 485 -7.39 -3.44 13.23
CA ARG A 485 -7.57 -2.61 12.02
C ARG A 485 -6.31 -1.85 11.67
N LEU A 486 -5.69 -1.21 12.65
CA LEU A 486 -4.41 -0.50 12.51
C LEU A 486 -3.28 -1.45 12.07
N SER A 487 -3.32 -2.72 12.51
CA SER A 487 -2.33 -3.73 12.10
C SER A 487 -2.39 -4.07 10.61
N ARG A 488 -3.49 -3.74 9.93
CA ARG A 488 -3.73 -3.96 8.50
C ARG A 488 -3.37 -2.75 7.63
N LEU A 489 -2.92 -1.65 8.23
CA LEU A 489 -2.45 -0.49 7.47
C LEU A 489 -1.23 -0.89 6.64
N ALA A 490 -1.28 -0.63 5.34
CA ALA A 490 -0.17 -0.83 4.43
C ALA A 490 0.92 0.20 4.71
N ILE A 491 2.15 -0.29 4.87
CA ILE A 491 3.32 0.53 5.15
C ILE A 491 3.94 1.02 3.85
N TYR A 492 3.94 0.19 2.82
CA TYR A 492 4.51 0.54 1.53
C TYR A 492 3.47 1.36 0.76
N ALA A 493 3.81 2.60 0.43
CA ALA A 493 2.94 3.51 -0.31
C ALA A 493 2.62 3.00 -1.73
N VAL A 494 3.52 2.22 -2.32
CA VAL A 494 3.26 1.51 -3.58
C VAL A 494 2.14 0.46 -3.45
N ASP A 495 1.87 -0.02 -2.24
CA ASP A 495 0.82 -0.98 -1.91
C ASP A 495 -0.44 -0.31 -1.34
N ILE A 496 -0.38 0.98 -1.02
CA ILE A 496 -1.56 1.74 -0.60
C ILE A 496 -2.51 1.86 -1.79
N ILE A 497 -3.78 1.64 -1.50
CA ILE A 497 -4.83 1.80 -2.49
C ILE A 497 -4.88 3.29 -2.83
N LYS A 498 -4.78 3.62 -4.12
CA LYS A 498 -5.11 4.97 -4.60
C LYS A 498 -6.62 5.19 -4.49
N VAL A 499 -7.14 5.34 -3.27
CA VAL A 499 -8.59 5.54 -3.00
C VAL A 499 -8.99 7.01 -3.22
N ASN A 500 -8.05 7.95 -3.14
CA ASN A 500 -8.34 9.40 -3.21
C ASN A 500 -8.47 9.98 -4.61
N THR A 501 -8.83 9.13 -5.54
CA THR A 501 -9.22 9.53 -6.87
C THR A 501 -10.72 9.37 -6.85
N ASP A 502 -11.42 10.49 -6.62
CA ASP A 502 -12.87 10.64 -6.62
C ASP A 502 -13.56 9.66 -7.58
N GLN A 503 -14.84 9.36 -7.37
CA GLN A 503 -15.62 8.59 -8.35
C GLN A 503 -15.52 9.15 -9.80
N GLU A 504 -15.07 10.40 -9.98
CA GLU A 504 -14.68 11.00 -11.27
C GLU A 504 -13.36 10.49 -11.91
N ASN A 505 -12.44 9.92 -11.12
CA ASN A 505 -11.13 9.41 -11.50
C ASN A 505 -11.06 7.88 -11.61
N GLN A 506 -12.14 7.15 -11.36
CA GLN A 506 -12.17 5.71 -11.67
C GLN A 506 -11.88 5.44 -13.16
N ASN A 507 -12.16 6.41 -14.04
CA ASN A 507 -11.82 6.35 -15.46
C ASN A 507 -10.38 6.79 -15.80
N SER A 508 -9.66 7.46 -14.88
CA SER A 508 -8.26 7.90 -15.07
C SER A 508 -7.24 6.98 -14.38
N LEU A 509 -7.69 6.10 -13.46
CA LEU A 509 -6.83 5.22 -12.67
C LEU A 509 -6.16 4.09 -13.45
N HIS A 510 -6.73 3.72 -14.60
CA HIS A 510 -6.21 2.67 -15.45
C HIS A 510 -5.24 3.19 -16.51
N ILE A 511 -5.08 4.50 -16.63
CA ILE A 511 -4.17 5.14 -17.57
C ILE A 511 -2.73 4.74 -17.19
N PRO A 512 -2.02 3.96 -18.04
CA PRO A 512 -0.65 3.55 -17.77
C PRO A 512 0.24 4.75 -17.41
N LYS A 513 1.17 4.56 -16.47
CA LYS A 513 2.06 5.65 -16.03
C LYS A 513 2.95 6.16 -17.17
N VAL A 514 3.29 5.27 -18.09
CA VAL A 514 4.04 5.57 -19.31
C VAL A 514 3.13 5.32 -20.49
N ILE A 515 2.81 6.39 -21.24
CA ILE A 515 2.02 6.36 -22.46
C ILE A 515 2.81 7.08 -23.54
N LYS A 516 2.95 6.46 -24.71
CA LYS A 516 3.61 7.07 -25.86
C LYS A 516 2.58 7.78 -26.75
N ALA A 517 2.98 8.93 -27.28
CA ALA A 517 2.27 9.58 -28.37
C ALA A 517 2.44 8.75 -29.64
N VAL A 518 1.35 8.26 -30.21
CA VAL A 518 1.31 7.70 -31.56
C VAL A 518 0.74 8.77 -32.48
N PHE A 519 1.62 9.46 -33.19
CA PHE A 519 1.22 10.57 -34.07
C PHE A 519 0.50 10.04 -35.29
N PHE A 520 -0.73 10.51 -35.51
CA PHE A 520 -1.54 10.05 -36.64
C PHE A 520 -2.42 11.17 -37.19
N ASP A 521 -2.13 11.64 -38.40
CA ASP A 521 -2.74 12.85 -38.98
C ASP A 521 -3.96 12.58 -39.88
N ARG A 522 -4.48 11.34 -39.93
CA ARG A 522 -5.66 10.98 -40.74
C ARG A 522 -6.76 10.34 -39.89
N ILE A 523 -7.97 10.87 -40.01
CA ILE A 523 -9.18 10.24 -39.46
C ILE A 523 -9.41 8.93 -40.23
N ILE A 524 -9.53 7.82 -39.52
CA ILE A 524 -9.89 6.52 -40.11
C ILE A 524 -11.41 6.42 -40.01
N GLU A 525 -12.11 6.35 -41.14
CA GLU A 525 -13.53 5.99 -41.11
C GLU A 525 -13.63 4.61 -40.44
N GLU A 526 -14.34 4.54 -39.31
CA GLU A 526 -14.50 3.32 -38.52
C GLU A 526 -14.85 2.13 -39.42
N GLN A 527 -13.88 1.28 -39.71
CA GLN A 527 -14.20 -0.09 -40.07
C GLN A 527 -14.68 -0.75 -38.78
N GLY A 528 -16.00 -0.97 -38.72
CA GLY A 528 -16.72 -1.29 -37.51
C GLY A 528 -16.12 -2.45 -36.70
N ASN A 529 -16.17 -2.31 -35.37
CA ASN A 529 -16.03 -3.39 -34.40
C ASN A 529 -14.77 -4.27 -34.49
N SER A 530 -13.65 -3.84 -35.08
CA SER A 530 -12.38 -4.51 -34.81
C SER A 530 -11.74 -3.94 -33.55
N ASP A 531 -11.49 -4.82 -32.56
CA ASP A 531 -10.77 -4.47 -31.33
C ASP A 531 -9.31 -4.07 -31.60
N ASN A 532 -8.81 -4.41 -32.79
CA ASN A 532 -7.46 -4.13 -33.26
C ASN A 532 -7.45 -3.14 -34.42
N LEU A 533 -6.49 -2.24 -34.41
CA LEU A 533 -6.26 -1.19 -35.41
C LEU A 533 -4.83 -1.31 -35.95
N THR A 534 -4.69 -1.49 -37.27
CA THR A 534 -3.37 -1.51 -37.91
C THR A 534 -3.04 -0.14 -38.47
N LEU A 535 -1.89 0.41 -38.11
CA LEU A 535 -1.40 1.70 -38.56
C LEU A 535 -0.09 1.54 -39.32
N ASP A 536 0.01 2.21 -40.47
CA ASP A 536 1.25 2.37 -41.21
C ASP A 536 1.97 3.62 -40.71
N MET A 537 3.10 3.39 -40.02
CA MET A 537 3.91 4.40 -39.36
C MET A 537 5.24 4.64 -40.10
N GLY A 538 5.50 3.90 -41.19
CA GLY A 538 6.80 3.93 -41.88
C GLY A 538 7.97 3.72 -40.91
N MET A 539 9.06 4.48 -41.10
CA MET A 539 10.23 4.38 -40.21
C MET A 539 9.96 4.83 -38.77
N GLN A 540 8.81 5.46 -38.46
CA GLN A 540 8.48 5.83 -37.08
C GLN A 540 8.04 4.63 -36.24
N ALA A 541 7.67 3.51 -36.86
CA ALA A 541 7.34 2.26 -36.17
C ALA A 541 8.46 1.83 -35.20
N THR A 542 9.72 2.15 -35.50
CA THR A 542 10.89 1.79 -34.66
C THR A 542 10.99 2.54 -33.34
N ASN A 543 10.21 3.62 -33.16
CA ASN A 543 10.17 4.37 -31.89
C ASN A 543 9.28 3.71 -30.84
N TYR A 544 8.56 2.68 -31.25
CA TYR A 544 7.60 1.95 -30.45
C TYR A 544 8.09 0.53 -30.20
N GLU A 545 7.67 -0.05 -29.09
CA GLU A 545 7.95 -1.42 -28.71
C GLU A 545 6.62 -2.14 -28.45
N GLN A 546 6.50 -3.37 -28.94
CA GLN A 546 5.37 -4.22 -28.59
C GLN A 546 5.16 -4.32 -27.07
N GLY A 547 3.92 -4.13 -26.62
CA GLY A 547 3.54 -4.08 -25.20
C GLY A 547 3.47 -2.65 -24.65
N ASP A 548 4.05 -1.66 -25.36
CA ASP A 548 3.87 -0.25 -25.02
C ASP A 548 2.38 0.13 -25.04
N TYR A 549 2.03 1.05 -24.16
CA TYR A 549 0.75 1.73 -24.23
C TYR A 549 0.91 3.04 -25.00
N GLY A 550 0.01 3.25 -25.96
CA GLY A 550 0.00 4.42 -26.80
C GLY A 550 -1.39 5.04 -26.90
N VAL A 551 -1.43 6.34 -27.12
CA VAL A 551 -2.65 7.04 -27.55
C VAL A 551 -2.42 7.62 -28.93
N LEU A 552 -3.48 7.64 -29.73
CA LEU A 552 -3.44 8.29 -31.02
C LEU A 552 -3.67 9.77 -30.82
N VAL A 553 -2.69 10.58 -31.22
CA VAL A 553 -2.70 12.04 -31.07
C VAL A 553 -2.39 12.71 -32.38
N ASN A 554 -2.90 13.92 -32.56
CA ASN A 554 -2.49 14.74 -33.67
C ASN A 554 -1.04 15.24 -33.51
N SER A 555 -0.45 15.71 -34.61
CA SER A 555 0.93 16.25 -34.64
C SER A 555 1.26 17.34 -33.61
N GLU A 556 0.25 18.02 -33.07
CA GLU A 556 0.41 19.11 -32.10
C GLU A 556 0.12 18.70 -30.64
N ILE A 557 -0.25 17.44 -30.40
CA ILE A 557 -0.66 16.91 -29.09
C ILE A 557 -1.74 17.81 -28.44
N THR A 558 -2.68 18.31 -29.24
CA THR A 558 -3.76 19.18 -28.74
C THR A 558 -5.04 18.41 -28.47
N GLN A 559 -5.20 17.23 -29.08
CA GLN A 559 -6.34 16.34 -28.87
C GLN A 559 -5.97 14.89 -29.22
N LEU A 560 -6.65 13.94 -28.61
CA LEU A 560 -6.63 12.54 -29.03
C LEU A 560 -7.43 12.39 -30.32
N VAL A 561 -6.97 11.50 -31.21
CA VAL A 561 -7.71 11.11 -32.41
C VAL A 561 -8.90 10.21 -32.03
N TYR A 562 -8.70 9.37 -31.01
CA TYR A 562 -9.75 8.53 -30.44
C TYR A 562 -9.64 8.48 -28.91
N PRO A 563 -10.77 8.32 -28.21
CA PRO A 563 -10.80 8.25 -26.75
C PRO A 563 -10.39 6.86 -26.24
N PHE A 564 -9.24 6.32 -26.68
CA PHE A 564 -8.76 5.03 -26.24
C PHE A 564 -7.26 5.03 -25.94
N VAL A 565 -6.87 4.30 -24.89
CA VAL A 565 -5.50 3.82 -24.73
C VAL A 565 -5.41 2.49 -25.47
N TYR A 566 -4.44 2.42 -26.36
CA TYR A 566 -4.11 1.23 -27.10
C TYR A 566 -2.89 0.57 -26.50
N GLN A 567 -2.82 -0.75 -26.61
CA GLN A 567 -1.57 -1.48 -26.45
C GLN A 567 -1.06 -1.90 -27.81
N ILE A 568 0.24 -1.73 -28.03
CA ILE A 568 0.89 -2.15 -29.27
C ILE A 568 1.04 -3.67 -29.23
N GLU A 569 0.15 -4.39 -29.89
CA GLU A 569 0.16 -5.86 -29.94
C GLU A 569 1.18 -6.40 -30.91
N THR A 570 1.41 -5.72 -32.03
CA THR A 570 2.40 -6.17 -33.01
C THR A 570 3.14 -5.00 -33.65
N ILE A 571 4.40 -5.22 -34.03
CA ILE A 571 5.20 -4.27 -34.82
C ILE A 571 5.85 -5.02 -35.97
N ASP A 572 5.43 -4.71 -37.19
CA ASP A 572 6.18 -5.03 -38.41
C ASP A 572 6.93 -3.78 -38.86
N ARG A 573 8.00 -3.92 -39.64
CA ARG A 573 9.00 -2.88 -39.98
C ARG A 573 8.45 -1.46 -40.19
N GLU A 574 7.27 -1.33 -40.77
CA GLU A 574 6.60 -0.06 -41.05
C GLU A 574 5.20 0.05 -40.42
N GLN A 575 4.71 -0.99 -39.75
CA GLN A 575 3.32 -1.05 -39.25
C GLN A 575 3.25 -1.42 -37.78
N ILE A 576 2.29 -0.84 -37.07
CA ILE A 576 1.95 -1.24 -35.71
C ILE A 576 0.50 -1.72 -35.66
N VAL A 577 0.23 -2.78 -34.92
CA VAL A 577 -1.14 -3.21 -34.58
C VAL A 577 -1.44 -2.82 -33.15
N LEU A 578 -2.51 -2.07 -32.98
CA LEU A 578 -2.96 -1.49 -31.74
C LEU A 578 -4.24 -2.21 -31.28
N ALA A 579 -4.21 -2.84 -30.12
CA ALA A 579 -5.43 -3.34 -29.48
C ALA A 579 -6.00 -2.29 -28.55
N LYS A 580 -7.30 -2.04 -28.64
CA LYS A 580 -8.01 -1.21 -27.66
C LYS A 580 -7.91 -1.87 -26.29
N ARG A 581 -7.45 -1.13 -25.29
CA ARG A 581 -7.35 -1.62 -23.90
C ARG A 581 -8.23 -0.84 -22.94
N LEU A 582 -8.30 0.48 -23.11
CA LEU A 582 -9.03 1.35 -22.19
C LEU A 582 -9.75 2.43 -22.97
N VAL A 583 -10.94 2.80 -22.51
CA VAL A 583 -11.66 3.99 -22.97
C VAL A 583 -11.26 5.17 -22.11
N ILE A 584 -11.00 6.32 -22.72
CA ILE A 584 -10.57 7.56 -22.10
C ILE A 584 -11.74 8.55 -22.16
N ASN A 585 -12.02 9.26 -21.07
CA ASN A 585 -12.96 10.38 -21.08
C ASN A 585 -12.21 11.72 -21.25
N ASP A 586 -12.94 12.82 -21.50
CA ASP A 586 -12.36 14.16 -21.73
C ASP A 586 -11.30 14.56 -20.68
N LYS A 587 -11.52 14.22 -19.40
CA LYS A 587 -10.59 14.47 -18.29
C LYS A 587 -9.33 13.61 -18.38
N GLY A 588 -9.44 12.33 -18.74
CA GLY A 588 -8.32 11.44 -18.97
C GLY A 588 -7.49 11.86 -20.18
N GLU A 589 -8.14 12.39 -21.21
CA GLU A 589 -7.50 12.99 -22.37
C GLU A 589 -6.66 14.22 -21.97
N GLU A 590 -7.22 15.16 -21.20
CA GLU A 590 -6.47 16.31 -20.68
C GLU A 590 -5.20 15.90 -19.91
N ILE A 591 -5.31 14.89 -19.04
CA ILE A 591 -4.19 14.37 -18.25
C ILE A 591 -3.11 13.78 -19.17
N ILE A 592 -3.52 12.97 -20.15
CA ILE A 592 -2.59 12.31 -21.08
C ILE A 592 -1.89 13.35 -21.95
N LEU A 593 -2.63 14.28 -22.54
CA LEU A 593 -2.07 15.35 -23.37
C LEU A 593 -1.08 16.22 -22.59
N LYS A 594 -1.37 16.52 -21.32
CA LYS A 594 -0.44 17.23 -20.44
C LYS A 594 0.85 16.44 -20.22
N ARG A 595 0.77 15.15 -19.89
CA ARG A 595 1.94 14.29 -19.69
C ARG A 595 2.79 14.15 -20.94
N LEU A 596 2.16 14.04 -22.11
CA LEU A 596 2.87 13.91 -23.38
C LEU A 596 3.68 15.18 -23.69
N LYS A 597 3.12 16.36 -23.43
CA LYS A 597 3.81 17.65 -23.59
C LYS A 597 4.97 17.87 -22.61
N GLU A 598 4.92 17.24 -21.44
CA GLU A 598 5.99 17.32 -20.43
C GLU A 598 7.18 16.40 -20.74
N ASN A 599 7.02 15.44 -21.66
CA ASN A 599 8.04 14.44 -22.02
C ASN A 599 8.63 14.62 -23.44
N GLU A 600 8.21 15.66 -24.19
CA GLU A 600 8.94 16.21 -25.35
C GLU A 600 10.08 17.12 -24.88
#